data_AF-A0A7L4ZVV4-F1
#
_entry.id   AF-A0A7L4ZVV4-F1
#
_cell.length_a   1.000
_cell.length_b   1.000
_cell.length_c   1.000
_cell.angle_alpha   90.00
_cell.angle_beta   90.00
_cell.angle_gamma   90.00
#
_symmetry.space_group_name_H-M   'P 1'
#
loop_
_entity.id
_entity.type
_entity.pdbx_description
1 polymer ?
#
loop_
_entity_poly.entity_id
_entity_poly.type
_entity_poly.pdbx_seq_one_letter_code
_entity_poly.pdbx_strand_id
1 'polypeptide(L)'
;MGKQHQSRKAATKPAPPVAQPNALFKARLLGYLVGIVPLLALLLLFRQVLPSTVALVLVMLGTFASVVVQQRVRLRFPYDFKRREEWWALGAYTLVVLVVTVAFFALQR
;
A
#
# COMPACT_ATOMS: atom_id res chain seq x y z
N MET A 1 -41.10 14.35 41.41
CA MET A 1 -40.79 14.83 40.03
C MET A 1 -39.43 14.27 39.61
N GLY A 2 -39.43 13.11 38.95
CA GLY A 2 -38.21 12.38 38.56
C GLY A 2 -37.63 12.91 37.24
N LYS A 3 -36.33 13.24 37.24
CA LYS A 3 -35.60 13.72 36.07
C LYS A 3 -35.32 12.53 35.13
N GLN A 4 -36.09 12.41 34.05
CA GLN A 4 -35.83 11.45 32.97
C GLN A 4 -34.67 11.97 32.10
N HIS A 5 -33.45 11.61 32.46
CA HIS A 5 -32.33 11.61 31.51
C HIS A 5 -32.47 10.36 30.63
N GLN A 6 -33.31 10.45 29.58
CA GLN A 6 -33.31 9.45 28.52
C GLN A 6 -32.07 9.65 27.64
N SER A 7 -31.03 8.92 28.04
CA SER A 7 -29.97 8.32 27.24
C SER A 7 -30.10 8.58 25.74
N ARG A 8 -29.26 9.49 25.22
CA ARG A 8 -28.92 9.55 23.79
C ARG A 8 -28.40 8.17 23.41
N LYS A 9 -29.24 7.35 22.75
CA LYS A 9 -28.80 6.11 22.10
C LYS A 9 -27.70 6.51 21.12
N ALA A 10 -26.46 6.30 21.54
CA ALA A 10 -25.30 6.40 20.69
C ALA A 10 -25.59 5.55 19.46
N ALA A 11 -25.63 6.17 18.29
CA ALA A 11 -25.73 5.46 17.04
C ALA A 11 -24.60 4.44 17.04
N THR A 12 -24.95 3.16 17.15
CA THR A 12 -24.03 2.04 17.01
C THR A 12 -23.46 2.14 15.61
N LYS A 13 -22.31 2.82 15.50
CA LYS A 13 -21.53 2.90 14.27
C LYS A 13 -21.34 1.44 13.85
N PRO A 14 -21.77 1.04 12.64
CA PRO A 14 -21.68 -0.35 12.22
C PRO A 14 -20.23 -0.79 12.45
N ALA A 15 -20.07 -1.90 13.17
CA ALA A 15 -18.77 -2.46 13.46
C ALA A 15 -17.98 -2.54 12.15
N PRO A 16 -16.70 -2.12 12.13
CA PRO A 16 -15.91 -2.23 10.92
C PRO A 16 -15.99 -3.68 10.45
N PRO A 17 -16.30 -3.93 9.16
CA PRO A 17 -16.44 -5.28 8.66
C PRO A 17 -15.18 -6.04 9.02
N VAL A 18 -15.34 -7.21 9.68
CA VAL A 18 -14.23 -8.09 10.02
C VAL A 18 -13.43 -8.32 8.74
N ALA A 19 -12.27 -7.68 8.67
CA ALA A 19 -11.43 -7.65 7.50
C ALA A 19 -11.12 -9.09 7.12
N GLN A 20 -11.71 -9.58 6.03
CA GLN A 20 -11.40 -10.92 5.54
C GLN A 20 -9.88 -11.00 5.32
N PRO A 21 -9.19 -12.04 5.80
CA PRO A 21 -7.73 -12.15 5.73
C PRO A 21 -7.18 -11.90 4.33
N ASN A 22 -7.89 -12.43 3.32
CA ASN A 22 -7.57 -12.24 1.89
C ASN A 22 -7.74 -10.78 1.42
N ALA A 23 -8.75 -10.06 1.90
CA ALA A 23 -8.97 -8.66 1.54
C ALA A 23 -7.90 -7.75 2.16
N LEU A 24 -7.48 -8.05 3.40
CA LEU A 24 -6.38 -7.35 4.06
C LEU A 24 -5.06 -7.61 3.32
N PHE A 25 -4.75 -8.88 3.03
CA PHE A 25 -3.55 -9.26 2.27
C PHE A 25 -3.48 -8.55 0.91
N LYS A 26 -4.56 -8.60 0.11
CA LYS A 26 -4.61 -7.94 -1.21
C LYS A 26 -4.44 -6.43 -1.09
N ALA A 27 -5.12 -5.80 -0.13
CA ALA A 27 -5.02 -4.35 0.07
C ALA A 27 -3.60 -3.93 0.46
N ARG A 28 -2.93 -4.71 1.32
CA ARG A 28 -1.54 -4.49 1.72
C ARG A 28 -0.57 -4.70 0.56
N LEU A 29 -0.71 -5.81 -0.16
CA LEU A 29 0.10 -6.11 -1.32
C LEU A 29 -0.03 -5.01 -2.38
N LEU A 30 -1.24 -4.53 -2.67
CA LEU A 30 -1.46 -3.41 -3.58
C LEU A 30 -0.76 -2.13 -3.09
N GLY A 31 -0.86 -1.81 -1.80
CA GLY A 31 -0.18 -0.65 -1.22
C GLY A 31 1.34 -0.72 -1.37
N TYR A 32 1.93 -1.92 -1.25
CA TYR A 32 3.35 -2.12 -1.49
C TYR A 32 3.69 -2.06 -2.99
N LEU A 33 2.92 -2.73 -3.85
CA LEU A 33 3.12 -2.75 -5.31
C LEU A 33 3.08 -1.35 -5.92
N VAL A 34 2.17 -0.48 -5.48
CA VAL A 34 2.14 0.92 -5.96
C VAL A 34 3.40 1.68 -5.53
N GLY A 35 4.00 1.31 -4.40
CA GLY A 35 5.28 1.86 -3.94
C GLY A 35 6.50 1.46 -4.78
N ILE A 36 6.41 0.42 -5.61
CA ILE A 36 7.49 0.03 -6.55
C ILE A 36 7.62 1.02 -7.70
N VAL A 37 6.50 1.62 -8.14
CA VAL A 37 6.49 2.54 -9.28
C VAL A 37 7.51 3.68 -9.14
N PRO A 38 7.54 4.46 -8.04
CA PRO A 38 8.55 5.50 -7.86
C PRO A 38 9.97 4.94 -7.73
N LEU A 39 10.16 3.76 -7.13
CA LEU A 39 11.48 3.14 -7.02
C LEU A 39 12.04 2.72 -8.39
N LEU A 40 11.19 2.16 -9.27
CA LEU A 40 11.57 1.84 -10.65
C LEU A 40 11.88 3.10 -11.44
N ALA A 41 11.08 4.15 -11.30
CA ALA A 41 11.33 5.42 -11.98
C ALA A 41 12.69 6.04 -11.55
N LEU A 42 13.03 5.98 -10.26
CA LEU A 42 14.34 6.39 -9.75
C LEU A 42 15.48 5.51 -10.27
N LEU A 43 15.28 4.19 -10.34
CA LEU A 43 16.28 3.27 -10.90
C LEU A 43 16.56 3.58 -12.38
N LEU A 44 15.51 3.82 -13.16
CA LEU A 44 15.61 4.16 -14.58
C LEU A 44 16.28 5.53 -14.80
N LEU A 45 16.03 6.50 -13.90
CA LEU A 45 16.74 7.77 -13.88
C LEU A 45 18.23 7.57 -13.63
N PHE A 46 18.59 6.79 -12.59
CA PHE A 46 19.98 6.54 -12.23
C PHE A 46 20.75 5.81 -13.34
N ARG A 47 20.06 4.91 -14.05
CA ARG A 47 20.60 4.21 -15.23
C ARG A 47 20.62 5.05 -16.51
N GLN A 48 20.19 6.31 -16.46
CA GLN A 48 20.10 7.22 -17.60
C GLN A 48 19.25 6.65 -18.76
N VAL A 49 18.33 5.73 -18.46
CA VAL A 49 17.45 5.09 -19.46
C VAL A 49 16.31 6.03 -19.85
N LEU A 50 15.89 6.90 -18.93
CA LEU A 50 14.84 7.89 -19.14
C LEU A 50 15.40 9.32 -19.05
N PRO A 51 14.86 10.28 -19.85
CA PRO A 51 15.13 11.69 -19.65
C PRO A 51 14.72 12.14 -18.24
N SER A 52 15.51 13.01 -17.63
CA SER A 52 15.36 13.44 -16.24
C SER A 52 13.95 13.96 -15.93
N THR A 53 13.38 14.76 -16.83
CA THR A 53 12.01 15.30 -16.71
C THR A 53 10.96 14.21 -16.65
N VAL A 54 11.07 13.17 -17.50
CA VAL A 54 10.11 12.06 -17.55
C VAL A 54 10.19 11.23 -16.28
N ALA A 55 11.40 10.91 -15.83
CA ALA A 55 11.56 10.14 -14.60
C ALA A 55 11.08 10.91 -13.37
N LEU A 56 11.36 12.21 -13.27
CA LEU A 56 10.87 13.04 -12.15
C LEU A 56 9.34 13.11 -12.12
N VAL A 57 8.68 13.25 -13.27
CA VAL A 57 7.21 13.21 -13.36
C VAL A 57 6.67 11.84 -12.92
N LEU A 58 7.29 10.74 -13.37
CA LEU A 58 6.91 9.38 -12.97
C LEU A 58 7.12 9.14 -11.47
N VAL A 59 8.21 9.63 -10.89
CA VAL A 59 8.46 9.55 -9.46
C VAL A 59 7.42 10.34 -8.69
N MET A 60 7.11 11.56 -9.12
CA MET A 60 6.15 12.42 -8.42
C MET A 60 4.75 11.81 -8.43
N LEU A 61 4.28 11.37 -9.61
CA LEU A 61 2.97 10.73 -9.76
C LEU A 61 2.91 9.36 -9.06
N GLY A 62 3.95 8.55 -9.19
CA GLY A 62 4.05 7.24 -8.54
C GLY A 62 4.06 7.37 -7.02
N THR A 63 4.78 8.35 -6.48
CA THR A 63 4.80 8.64 -5.04
C THR A 63 3.45 9.12 -4.56
N PHE A 64 2.83 10.07 -5.27
CA PHE A 64 1.49 10.57 -4.93
C PHE A 64 0.45 9.45 -4.92
N ALA A 65 0.41 8.64 -5.97
CA ALA A 65 -0.48 7.49 -6.06
C ALA A 65 -0.22 6.49 -4.92
N SER A 66 1.05 6.21 -4.60
CA SER A 66 1.43 5.33 -3.49
C SER A 66 0.92 5.85 -2.16
N VAL A 67 1.11 7.15 -1.87
CA VAL A 67 0.61 7.78 -0.64
C VAL A 67 -0.91 7.69 -0.55
N VAL A 68 -1.64 8.01 -1.63
CA VAL A 68 -3.11 7.93 -1.65
C VAL A 68 -3.60 6.51 -1.42
N VAL A 69 -2.99 5.53 -2.09
CA VAL A 69 -3.36 4.11 -1.93
C VAL A 69 -3.04 3.63 -0.51
N GLN A 70 -1.85 3.93 0.00
CA GLN A 70 -1.44 3.55 1.35
C GLN A 70 -2.31 4.21 2.43
N GLN A 71 -2.69 5.48 2.27
CA GLN A 71 -3.61 6.17 3.17
C GLN A 71 -5.00 5.50 3.14
N ARG A 72 -5.54 5.22 1.96
CA ARG A 72 -6.83 4.51 1.83
C ARG A 72 -6.80 3.12 2.45
N VAL A 73 -5.71 2.38 2.28
CA VAL A 73 -5.53 1.04 2.87
C VAL A 73 -5.40 1.15 4.39
N ARG A 74 -4.63 2.11 4.92
CA ARG A 74 -4.49 2.34 6.37
C ARG A 74 -5.80 2.71 7.04
N LEU A 75 -6.61 3.56 6.41
CA LEU A 75 -7.92 3.95 6.95
C LEU A 75 -8.89 2.77 7.01
N ARG A 76 -8.75 1.80 6.10
CA ARG A 76 -9.63 0.62 6.01
C ARG A 76 -9.13 -0.56 6.85
N PHE A 77 -7.82 -0.71 6.99
CA PHE A 77 -7.15 -1.79 7.71
C PHE A 77 -5.98 -1.20 8.50
N PRO A 78 -6.13 -0.87 9.80
CA PRO A 78 -5.01 -0.39 10.61
C PRO A 78 -3.86 -1.41 10.65
N TYR A 79 -2.63 -0.93 10.82
CA TYR A 79 -1.44 -1.78 10.89
C TYR A 79 -1.51 -2.68 12.13
N ASP A 80 -1.35 -3.98 11.93
CA ASP A 80 -1.35 -4.96 13.02
C ASP A 80 -0.32 -6.05 12.70
N PHE A 81 0.93 -5.81 13.08
CA PHE A 81 2.05 -6.72 12.83
C PHE A 81 1.96 -8.07 13.57
N LYS A 82 0.99 -8.24 14.48
CA LYS A 82 0.68 -9.54 15.08
C LYS A 82 -0.02 -10.47 14.09
N ARG A 83 -0.60 -9.93 13.01
CA ARG A 83 -1.29 -10.69 11.96
C ARG A 83 -0.29 -11.24 10.94
N ARG A 84 -0.38 -12.54 10.66
CA ARG A 84 0.50 -13.25 9.73
C ARG A 84 0.35 -12.72 8.29
N GLU A 85 -0.81 -12.17 7.96
CA GLU A 85 -1.16 -11.61 6.66
C GLU A 85 -0.29 -10.40 6.28
N GLU A 86 0.15 -9.61 7.27
CA GLU A 86 1.06 -8.48 7.07
C GLU A 86 2.45 -8.99 6.62
N TRP A 87 2.93 -10.09 7.23
CA TRP A 87 4.18 -10.76 6.87
C TRP A 87 4.10 -11.44 5.52
N TRP A 88 2.99 -12.10 5.20
CA TRP A 88 2.77 -12.69 3.87
C TRP A 88 2.75 -11.61 2.79
N ALA A 89 2.10 -10.47 3.02
CA ALA A 89 2.08 -9.37 2.06
C ALA A 89 3.47 -8.78 1.84
N LEU A 90 4.27 -8.67 2.90
CA LEU A 90 5.65 -8.20 2.83
C LEU A 90 6.55 -9.21 2.11
N GLY A 91 6.42 -10.50 2.40
CA GLY A 91 7.16 -11.57 1.71
C GLY A 91 6.83 -11.66 0.22
N ALA A 92 5.54 -11.56 -0.13
CA ALA A 92 5.10 -11.52 -1.52
C ALA A 92 5.63 -10.28 -2.25
N TYR A 93 5.63 -9.13 -1.58
CA TYR A 93 6.23 -7.91 -2.10
C TYR A 93 7.74 -8.08 -2.36
N THR A 94 8.48 -8.59 -1.39
CA THR A 94 9.92 -8.85 -1.53
C THR A 94 10.20 -9.80 -2.70
N LEU A 95 9.40 -10.86 -2.85
CA LEU A 95 9.52 -11.79 -3.97
C LEU A 95 9.32 -11.08 -5.32
N VAL A 96 8.30 -10.24 -5.45
CA VAL A 96 8.03 -9.47 -6.67
C VAL A 96 9.21 -8.55 -7.00
N VAL A 97 9.71 -7.80 -6.01
CA VAL A 97 10.88 -6.93 -6.20
C VAL A 97 12.07 -7.75 -6.70
N LEU A 98 12.35 -8.89 -6.07
CA LEU A 98 13.48 -9.75 -6.42
C LEU A 98 13.36 -10.29 -7.85
N VAL A 99 12.17 -10.74 -8.26
CA VAL A 99 11.89 -11.20 -9.63
C VAL A 99 12.08 -10.06 -10.64
N VAL A 100 11.53 -8.88 -10.37
CA VAL A 100 11.67 -7.71 -11.25
C VAL A 100 13.14 -7.30 -11.37
N THR A 101 13.88 -7.29 -10.26
CA THR A 101 15.30 -6.98 -10.27
C THR A 101 16.10 -8.00 -11.09
N VAL A 102 15.90 -9.30 -10.86
CA VAL A 102 16.58 -10.36 -11.62
C VAL A 102 16.26 -10.27 -13.10
N ALA A 103 14.98 -10.11 -13.47
CA ALA A 103 14.57 -9.97 -14.86
C ALA A 103 15.20 -8.74 -15.52
N PHE A 104 15.21 -7.60 -14.82
CA PHE A 104 15.83 -6.37 -15.31
C PHE A 104 17.34 -6.54 -15.58
N PHE A 105 18.07 -7.19 -14.67
CA PHE A 105 19.49 -7.48 -14.89
C PHE A 105 19.73 -8.52 -16.00
N ALA A 106 18.85 -9.52 -16.11
CA ALA A 106 18.94 -10.52 -17.18
C ALA A 106 18.72 -9.92 -18.57
N LEU A 107 17.82 -8.94 -18.70
CA LEU A 107 17.54 -8.21 -19.94
C LEU A 107 18.65 -7.23 -20.35
N GLN A 108 19.62 -6.95 -19.47
CA GLN A 108 20.75 -6.05 -19.72
C GLN A 108 22.07 -6.76 -20.00
N ARG A 109 22.08 -8.10 -19.98
CA ARG A 109 23.18 -8.91 -20.50
C ARG A 109 23.03 -9.09 -22.01
#